data_AF-A0A1U9K4Q4-F1
#
_entry.id   AF-A0A1U9K4Q4-F1
#
_cell.length_a   1.000
_cell.length_b   1.000
_cell.length_c   1.000
_cell.angle_alpha   90.00
_cell.angle_beta   90.00
_cell.angle_gamma   90.00
#
_symmetry.space_group_name_H-M   'P 1'
#
loop_
_entity.id
_entity.type
_entity.pdbx_description
1 polymer ?
#
loop_
_entity_poly.entity_id
_entity_poly.type
_entity_poly.pdbx_seq_one_letter_code
_entity_poly.pdbx_strand_id
1 'polypeptide(L)'
;MLQDTNNMPTLKEIEEELFRQLQNYFQTVMLKVLEDIDVWLMENRDHKRFAYKERQASTMDTMFGSITIKRRKYVDRETNERVALLDRYLQFEGNESMSPFLAQQAVEWAVRGPSYRDARDRLQQLCGYQAMSHEQIRQKVLQIQAEACSRDTSPKEADVLFIEADGLKASLQQSDKGSQEVKMGVVHEGWEKRHPKSKDYELINKSYAYTLGDGNTFWETLSRQLDEQYTITDHTHVVINGDGALGFEQVWTTSRTPFIPTTAIT
;
A
#
# COMPACT_ATOMS: atom_id res chain seq x y z
N MET A 1 46.90 -13.31 22.62
CA MET A 1 46.59 -14.24 23.72
C MET A 1 45.08 -14.40 23.78
N LEU A 2 44.54 -15.49 23.25
CA LEU A 2 43.19 -15.96 23.54
C LEU A 2 43.40 -17.19 24.42
N GLN A 3 43.41 -16.99 25.74
CA GLN A 3 43.78 -18.05 26.71
C GLN A 3 42.57 -18.73 27.38
N ASP A 4 41.35 -18.49 26.90
CA ASP A 4 40.16 -19.15 27.46
C ASP A 4 39.20 -19.58 26.34
N THR A 5 39.14 -20.87 26.04
CA THR A 5 38.24 -21.43 25.01
C THR A 5 36.77 -21.39 25.43
N ASN A 6 36.48 -21.12 26.70
CA ASN A 6 35.12 -21.03 27.25
C ASN A 6 34.40 -19.70 26.95
N ASN A 7 35.08 -18.71 26.37
CA ASN A 7 34.50 -17.40 26.06
C ASN A 7 34.66 -17.01 24.59
N MET A 8 34.78 -18.00 23.70
CA MET A 8 34.83 -17.79 22.26
C MET A 8 33.41 -17.58 21.72
N PRO A 9 33.19 -16.56 20.87
CA PRO A 9 31.88 -16.30 20.31
C PRO A 9 31.45 -17.47 19.42
N THR A 10 30.17 -17.81 19.49
CA THR A 10 29.55 -18.82 18.64
C THR A 10 29.45 -18.32 17.20
N LEU A 11 29.29 -19.24 16.23
CA LEU A 11 29.07 -18.85 14.83
C LEU A 11 27.89 -17.88 14.69
N LYS A 12 26.81 -18.10 15.45
CA LYS A 12 25.65 -17.23 15.47
C LYS A 12 26.02 -15.80 15.91
N GLU A 13 26.75 -15.66 17.01
CA GLU A 13 27.18 -14.34 17.52
C GLU A 13 28.12 -13.63 16.54
N ILE A 14 29.03 -14.38 15.89
CA ILE A 14 29.92 -13.85 14.85
C ILE A 14 29.09 -13.34 13.66
N GLU A 15 28.09 -14.10 13.20
CA GLU A 15 27.24 -13.72 12.07
C GLU A 15 26.37 -12.50 12.40
N GLU A 16 25.75 -12.46 13.57
CA GLU A 16 24.95 -11.31 14.03
C GLU A 16 25.81 -10.04 14.10
N GLU A 17 27.02 -10.14 14.66
CA GLU A 17 27.95 -9.02 14.77
C GLU A 17 28.42 -8.53 13.38
N LEU A 18 28.79 -9.44 12.48
CA LEU A 18 29.17 -9.09 11.11
C LEU A 18 28.01 -8.43 10.35
N PHE A 19 26.79 -8.90 10.54
CA PHE A 19 25.61 -8.31 9.93
C PHE A 19 25.37 -6.87 10.42
N ARG A 20 25.56 -6.61 11.72
CA ARG A 20 25.47 -5.25 12.28
C ARG A 20 26.58 -4.33 11.77
N GLN A 21 27.81 -4.83 11.65
CA GLN A 21 28.92 -4.07 11.06
C GLN A 21 28.65 -3.72 9.59
N LEU A 22 28.09 -4.67 8.83
CA LEU A 22 27.67 -4.46 7.46
C LEU A 22 26.64 -3.33 7.39
N GLN A 23 25.59 -3.36 8.22
CA GLN A 23 24.57 -2.31 8.25
C GLN A 23 25.16 -0.92 8.54
N ASN A 24 26.02 -0.79 9.56
CA ASN A 24 26.68 0.48 9.90
C ASN A 24 27.57 0.99 8.75
N TYR A 25 28.29 0.10 8.08
CA TYR A 25 29.10 0.46 6.92
C TYR A 25 28.24 0.95 5.76
N PHE A 26 27.16 0.23 5.42
CA PHE A 26 26.27 0.61 4.34
C PHE A 26 25.47 1.88 4.63
N GLN A 27 25.19 2.20 5.89
CA GLN A 27 24.64 3.50 6.29
C GLN A 27 25.57 4.65 5.88
N THR A 28 26.88 4.48 6.10
CA THR A 28 27.90 5.48 5.71
C THR A 28 28.03 5.57 4.20
N VAL A 29 28.04 4.43 3.50
CA VAL A 29 28.08 4.38 2.03
C VAL A 29 26.85 5.09 1.43
N MET A 30 25.66 4.81 1.94
CA MET A 30 24.42 5.45 1.48
C MET A 30 24.48 6.97 1.66
N LEU A 31 24.91 7.45 2.83
CA LEU A 31 25.08 8.88 3.07
C LEU A 31 26.05 9.49 2.06
N LYS A 32 27.19 8.83 1.80
CA LYS A 32 28.19 9.31 0.85
C LYS A 32 27.66 9.40 -0.57
N VAL A 33 26.92 8.39 -1.02
CA VAL A 33 26.25 8.39 -2.34
C VAL A 33 25.30 9.58 -2.46
N LEU A 34 24.48 9.84 -1.45
CA LEU A 34 23.54 10.95 -1.47
C LEU A 34 24.25 12.32 -1.45
N GLU A 35 25.34 12.46 -0.70
CA GLU A 35 26.18 13.66 -0.70
C GLU A 35 26.84 13.90 -2.06
N ASP A 36 27.34 12.85 -2.71
CA ASP A 36 27.96 12.94 -4.02
C ASP A 36 26.93 13.34 -5.09
N ILE A 37 25.69 12.83 -5.00
CA ILE A 37 24.57 13.29 -5.84
C ILE A 37 24.25 14.77 -5.57
N ASP A 38 24.20 15.21 -4.31
CA ASP A 38 23.95 16.62 -3.95
C ASP A 38 25.05 17.57 -4.47
N VAL A 39 26.31 17.14 -4.48
CA VAL A 39 27.43 17.87 -5.10
C VAL A 39 27.27 17.91 -6.62
N TRP A 40 26.98 16.77 -7.25
CA TRP A 40 26.77 16.71 -8.69
C TRP A 40 25.62 17.61 -9.15
N LEU A 41 24.50 17.62 -8.41
CA LEU A 41 23.36 18.51 -8.66
C LEU A 41 23.73 19.98 -8.47
N MET A 42 24.60 20.30 -7.50
CA MET A 42 25.09 21.66 -7.32
C MET A 42 25.85 22.16 -8.56
N GLU A 43 26.72 21.33 -9.12
CA GLU A 43 27.56 21.69 -10.27
C GLU A 43 26.75 21.78 -11.57
N ASN A 44 25.83 20.83 -11.78
CA ASN A 44 25.10 20.64 -13.03
C ASN A 44 23.70 21.28 -13.07
N ARG A 45 23.28 21.98 -12.01
CA ARG A 45 21.98 22.68 -12.01
C ARG A 45 21.92 23.77 -13.09
N ASP A 46 20.69 24.12 -13.45
CA ASP A 46 20.45 25.39 -14.14
C ASP A 46 20.71 26.57 -13.19
N HIS A 47 21.89 27.18 -13.31
CA HIS A 47 22.33 28.31 -12.50
C HIS A 47 21.52 29.60 -12.74
N LYS A 48 20.80 29.70 -13.88
CA LYS A 48 19.92 30.85 -14.14
C LYS A 48 18.63 30.73 -13.36
N ARG A 49 18.08 29.53 -13.28
CA ARG A 49 16.81 29.24 -12.60
C ARG A 49 16.96 29.02 -11.09
N PHE A 50 17.93 28.19 -10.68
CA PHE A 50 18.09 27.78 -9.28
C PHE A 50 19.22 28.52 -8.58
N ALA A 51 18.84 29.47 -7.73
CA ALA A 51 19.77 30.21 -6.88
C ALA A 51 19.99 29.48 -5.55
N TYR A 52 21.24 29.24 -5.17
CA TYR A 52 21.58 28.65 -3.87
C TYR A 52 21.10 29.56 -2.73
N LYS A 53 20.52 28.95 -1.68
CA LYS A 53 20.05 29.67 -0.49
C LYS A 53 20.79 29.23 0.77
N GLU A 54 20.64 27.95 1.13
CA GLU A 54 21.12 27.44 2.41
C GLU A 54 21.34 25.92 2.35
N ARG A 55 21.95 25.38 3.41
CA ARG A 55 21.96 23.94 3.67
C ARG A 55 20.98 23.62 4.77
N GLN A 56 20.17 22.58 4.55
CA GLN A 56 19.19 22.12 5.52
C GLN A 56 19.46 20.64 5.84
N ALA A 57 19.53 20.30 7.11
CA ALA A 57 19.59 18.91 7.55
C ALA A 57 18.21 18.26 7.35
N SER A 58 18.22 17.03 6.85
CA SER A 58 17.04 16.18 6.73
C SER A 58 17.44 14.77 7.17
N THR A 59 16.66 14.22 8.10
CA THR A 59 16.86 12.87 8.63
C THR A 59 15.83 11.94 8.02
N MET A 60 16.27 10.78 7.56
CA MET A 60 15.39 9.73 7.06
C MET A 60 15.82 8.35 7.57
N ASP A 61 14.83 7.51 7.86
CA ASP A 61 15.02 6.13 8.25
C ASP A 61 15.10 5.21 7.03
N THR A 62 16.11 4.35 7.00
CA THR A 62 16.40 3.44 5.88
C THR A 62 16.60 2.00 6.35
N MET A 63 16.63 1.04 5.43
CA MET A 63 16.93 -0.36 5.78
C MET A 63 18.32 -0.56 6.45
N PHE A 64 19.22 0.41 6.32
CA PHE A 64 20.57 0.36 6.89
C PHE A 64 20.74 1.17 8.17
N GLY A 65 19.74 1.96 8.57
CA GLY A 65 19.87 2.90 9.68
C GLY A 65 19.27 4.27 9.36
N SER A 66 19.14 5.09 10.40
CA SER A 66 18.72 6.49 10.26
C SER A 66 19.88 7.34 9.73
N ILE A 67 19.70 7.98 8.58
CA ILE A 67 20.73 8.83 7.96
C ILE A 67 20.32 10.28 8.04
N THR A 68 21.28 11.18 8.31
CA THR A 68 21.05 12.62 8.30
C THR A 68 21.89 13.27 7.22
N ILE A 69 21.24 13.78 6.18
CA ILE A 69 21.87 14.47 5.06
C ILE A 69 21.72 15.99 5.19
N LYS A 70 22.82 16.71 4.97
CA LYS A 70 22.83 18.19 4.89
C LYS A 70 22.67 18.64 3.44
N ARG A 71 21.46 18.48 2.89
CA ARG A 71 21.13 18.82 1.50
C ARG A 71 21.10 20.33 1.24
N ARG A 72 21.33 20.75 0.01
CA ARG A 72 21.22 22.17 -0.41
C ARG A 72 19.78 22.53 -0.79
N LYS A 73 19.32 23.68 -0.30
CA LYS A 73 18.06 24.31 -0.71
C LYS A 73 18.34 25.47 -1.66
N TYR A 74 17.48 25.59 -2.66
CA TYR A 74 17.52 26.57 -3.72
C TYR A 74 16.23 27.37 -3.74
N VAL A 75 16.29 28.58 -4.29
CA VAL A 75 15.10 29.32 -4.71
C VAL A 75 14.96 29.15 -6.21
N ASP A 76 13.82 28.64 -6.64
CA ASP A 76 13.42 28.65 -8.05
C ASP A 76 12.99 30.08 -8.40
N ARG A 77 13.69 30.74 -9.31
CA ARG A 77 13.38 32.14 -9.68
C ARG A 77 12.09 32.28 -10.49
N GLU A 78 11.60 31.21 -11.09
CA GLU A 78 10.37 31.23 -11.89
C GLU A 78 9.14 31.14 -10.99
N THR A 79 9.15 30.22 -10.04
CA THR A 79 8.02 29.99 -9.12
C THR A 79 8.16 30.73 -7.78
N ASN A 80 9.36 31.25 -7.49
CA ASN A 80 9.75 31.84 -6.20
C ASN A 80 9.64 30.87 -5.00
N GLU A 81 9.64 29.55 -5.27
CA GLU A 81 9.52 28.52 -4.24
C GLU A 81 10.88 28.01 -3.76
N ARG A 82 10.92 27.51 -2.52
CA ARG A 82 12.10 26.86 -1.96
C ARG A 82 12.10 25.38 -2.33
N VAL A 83 13.13 24.95 -3.04
CA VAL A 83 13.22 23.60 -3.60
C VAL A 83 14.53 22.95 -3.17
N ALA A 84 14.47 21.66 -2.84
CA ALA A 84 15.69 20.83 -2.78
C ALA A 84 15.76 20.05 -4.08
N LEU A 85 16.84 20.24 -4.84
CA LEU A 85 17.05 19.51 -6.09
C LEU A 85 17.26 18.02 -5.82
N LEU A 86 17.90 17.68 -4.71
CA LEU A 86 18.08 16.30 -4.28
C LEU A 86 16.74 15.59 -4.08
N ASP A 87 15.79 16.22 -3.38
CA ASP A 87 14.45 15.68 -3.13
C ASP A 87 13.70 15.40 -4.44
N ARG A 88 13.74 16.36 -5.38
CA ARG A 88 13.15 16.21 -6.71
C ARG A 88 13.78 15.07 -7.51
N TYR A 89 15.11 14.94 -7.45
CA TYR A 89 15.83 13.88 -8.15
C TYR A 89 15.51 12.50 -7.57
N LEU A 90 15.46 12.39 -6.25
CA LEU A 90 15.16 11.13 -5.55
C LEU A 90 13.67 10.76 -5.56
N GLN A 91 12.80 11.62 -6.10
CA GLN A 91 11.34 11.49 -6.00
C GLN A 91 10.90 11.31 -4.54
N PHE A 92 11.56 12.02 -3.64
CA PHE A 92 11.39 11.91 -2.22
C PHE A 92 10.93 13.25 -1.67
N GLU A 93 9.71 13.30 -1.14
CA GLU A 93 9.25 14.51 -0.47
C GLU A 93 10.05 14.67 0.81
N GLY A 94 10.90 15.70 0.86
CA GLY A 94 11.86 15.90 1.94
C GLY A 94 11.29 16.11 3.35
N ASN A 95 9.98 15.97 3.53
CA ASN A 95 9.24 15.94 4.78
C ASN A 95 8.96 14.50 5.26
N GLU A 96 9.03 13.52 4.37
CA GLU A 96 8.92 12.12 4.74
C GLU A 96 10.14 11.74 5.59
N SER A 97 9.88 11.10 6.73
CA SER A 97 10.94 10.66 7.64
C SER A 97 11.51 9.29 7.26
N MET A 98 11.02 8.65 6.19
CA MET A 98 11.30 7.24 5.89
C MET A 98 11.58 7.04 4.41
N SER A 99 12.62 6.28 4.08
CA SER A 99 12.91 5.95 2.68
C SER A 99 11.78 5.16 2.00
N PRO A 100 11.54 5.37 0.70
CA PRO A 100 10.51 4.64 -0.06
C PRO A 100 10.69 3.12 0.01
N PHE A 101 11.93 2.65 -0.02
CA PHE A 101 12.23 1.21 0.05
C PHE A 101 11.85 0.60 1.41
N LEU A 102 12.15 1.29 2.52
CA LEU A 102 11.73 0.87 3.85
C LEU A 102 10.19 0.84 3.96
N ALA A 103 9.52 1.89 3.45
CA ALA A 103 8.05 1.96 3.45
C ALA A 103 7.42 0.80 2.65
N GLN A 104 7.99 0.47 1.49
CA GLN A 104 7.54 -0.66 0.68
C GLN A 104 7.68 -1.99 1.41
N GLN A 105 8.83 -2.25 2.03
CA GLN A 105 9.06 -3.50 2.79
C GLN A 105 8.10 -3.62 3.97
N ALA A 106 7.83 -2.51 4.66
CA ALA A 106 6.86 -2.48 5.75
C ALA A 106 5.45 -2.87 5.32
N VAL A 107 5.00 -2.33 4.19
CA VAL A 107 3.69 -2.65 3.60
C VAL A 107 3.66 -4.12 3.17
N GLU A 108 4.70 -4.59 2.48
CA GLU A 108 4.77 -5.98 2.01
C GLU A 108 4.67 -6.98 3.17
N TRP A 109 5.39 -6.72 4.26
CA TRP A 109 5.35 -7.58 5.45
C TRP A 109 4.07 -7.43 6.24
N ALA A 110 3.45 -6.25 6.28
CA ALA A 110 2.15 -6.06 6.87
C ALA A 110 1.04 -6.84 6.13
N VAL A 111 1.08 -6.86 4.81
CA VAL A 111 0.10 -7.55 3.96
C VAL A 111 0.27 -9.07 4.04
N ARG A 112 1.50 -9.57 4.06
CA ARG A 112 1.78 -11.02 4.16
C ARG A 112 1.77 -11.56 5.58
N GLY A 113 1.97 -10.67 6.56
CA GLY A 113 2.10 -11.02 7.96
C GLY A 113 0.75 -11.07 8.68
N PRO A 114 0.75 -11.61 9.91
CA PRO A 114 -0.46 -11.70 10.74
C PRO A 114 -0.95 -10.35 11.28
N SER A 115 -0.08 -9.33 11.41
CA SER A 115 -0.49 -8.01 11.91
C SER A 115 0.54 -6.90 11.62
N TYR A 116 0.11 -5.65 11.70
CA TYR A 116 0.99 -4.47 11.64
C TYR A 116 2.05 -4.44 12.75
N ARG A 117 1.74 -5.00 13.92
CA ARG A 117 2.70 -5.08 15.04
C ARG A 117 3.80 -6.10 14.77
N ASP A 118 3.45 -7.24 14.20
CA ASP A 118 4.42 -8.24 13.76
C ASP A 118 5.32 -7.69 12.64
N ALA A 119 4.76 -6.96 11.66
CA ALA A 119 5.56 -6.29 10.63
C ALA A 119 6.57 -5.30 11.22
N ARG A 120 6.14 -4.48 12.19
CA ARG A 120 7.03 -3.58 12.96
C ARG A 120 8.14 -4.38 13.66
N ASP A 121 7.78 -5.43 14.39
CA ASP A 121 8.73 -6.18 15.22
C ASP A 121 9.79 -6.88 14.34
N ARG A 122 9.38 -7.41 13.19
CA ARG A 122 10.31 -7.96 12.18
C ARG A 122 11.23 -6.90 11.61
N LEU A 123 10.71 -5.71 11.29
CA LEU A 123 11.53 -4.59 10.81
C LEU A 123 12.53 -4.15 11.85
N GLN A 124 12.11 -4.05 13.11
CA GLN A 124 12.98 -3.70 14.22
C GLN A 124 14.10 -4.73 14.42
N GLN A 125 13.77 -6.02 14.33
CA GLN A 125 14.76 -7.10 14.44
C GLN A 125 15.78 -7.05 13.30
N LEU A 126 15.31 -6.88 12.06
CA LEU A 126 16.18 -6.81 10.89
C LEU A 126 17.06 -5.55 10.92
N CYS A 127 16.44 -4.38 11.07
CA CYS A 127 17.13 -3.10 10.99
C CYS A 127 17.98 -2.80 12.23
N GLY A 128 17.68 -3.42 13.37
CA GLY A 128 18.37 -3.15 14.64
C GLY A 128 17.92 -1.87 15.35
N TYR A 129 16.91 -1.16 14.82
CA TYR A 129 16.32 0.04 15.41
C TYR A 129 14.83 0.14 15.09
N GLN A 130 14.08 0.90 15.89
CA GLN A 130 12.65 1.11 15.64
C GLN A 130 12.46 2.18 14.57
N ALA A 131 12.35 1.75 13.31
CA ALA A 131 12.21 2.67 12.17
C ALA A 131 10.80 3.25 12.02
N MET A 132 9.77 2.52 12.45
CA MET A 132 8.38 2.94 12.34
C MET A 132 7.49 2.28 13.38
N SER A 133 6.41 2.94 13.75
CA SER A 133 5.36 2.37 14.57
C SER A 133 4.38 1.54 13.73
N HIS A 134 3.64 0.64 14.37
CA HIS A 134 2.59 -0.14 13.72
C HIS A 134 1.48 0.75 13.11
N GLU A 135 1.23 1.92 13.69
CA GLU A 135 0.26 2.87 13.14
C GLU A 135 0.80 3.56 11.87
N GLN A 136 2.09 3.92 11.83
CA GLN A 136 2.70 4.42 10.60
C GLN A 136 2.66 3.39 9.46
N ILE A 137 2.87 2.10 9.76
CA ILE A 137 2.70 1.00 8.80
C ILE A 137 1.27 0.97 8.29
N ARG A 138 0.28 1.00 9.20
CA ARG A 138 -1.15 1.01 8.85
C ARG A 138 -1.48 2.18 7.92
N GLN A 139 -1.04 3.39 8.25
CA GLN A 139 -1.30 4.57 7.43
C GLN A 139 -0.73 4.42 6.01
N LYS A 140 0.50 3.87 5.86
CA LYS A 140 1.09 3.61 4.54
C LYS A 140 0.32 2.54 3.74
N VAL A 141 -0.17 1.49 4.41
CA VAL A 141 -1.04 0.48 3.77
C VAL A 141 -2.35 1.12 3.27
N LEU A 142 -2.97 1.97 4.09
CA LEU A 142 -4.21 2.67 3.73
C LEU A 142 -4.01 3.65 2.57
N GLN A 143 -2.90 4.38 2.55
CA GLN A 143 -2.55 5.28 1.46
C GLN A 143 -2.46 4.54 0.12
N ILE A 144 -1.75 3.40 0.09
CA ILE A 144 -1.61 2.59 -1.12
C ILE A 144 -2.95 2.00 -1.57
N GLN A 145 -3.81 1.60 -0.64
CA GLN A 145 -5.16 1.13 -0.98
C GLN A 145 -6.00 2.24 -1.62
N ALA A 146 -5.97 3.46 -1.07
CA ALA A 146 -6.68 4.60 -1.63
C ALA A 146 -6.18 4.94 -3.05
N GLU A 147 -4.86 4.96 -3.26
CA GLU A 147 -4.24 5.20 -4.58
C GLU A 147 -4.52 4.07 -5.58
N ALA A 148 -4.66 2.82 -5.12
CA ALA A 148 -5.04 1.70 -5.96
C ALA A 148 -6.51 1.78 -6.40
N CYS A 149 -7.40 2.24 -5.53
CA CYS A 149 -8.81 2.47 -5.83
C CYS A 149 -9.05 3.66 -6.77
N SER A 150 -8.10 4.61 -6.87
CA SER A 150 -8.23 5.80 -7.74
C SER A 150 -7.63 5.63 -9.13
N ARG A 151 -7.29 4.41 -9.56
CA ARG A 151 -6.78 4.21 -10.93
C ARG A 151 -7.92 4.33 -11.92
N ASP A 152 -7.85 5.35 -12.77
CA ASP A 152 -8.60 5.44 -14.03
C ASP A 152 -8.37 4.17 -14.84
N THR A 153 -9.31 3.24 -14.72
CA THR A 153 -9.40 2.10 -15.60
C THR A 153 -10.40 2.49 -16.67
N SER A 154 -9.97 2.44 -17.94
CA SER A 154 -10.93 2.47 -19.03
C SER A 154 -11.88 1.29 -18.84
N PRO A 155 -13.21 1.49 -18.80
CA PRO A 155 -14.15 0.42 -18.52
C PRO A 155 -13.97 -0.73 -19.53
N LYS A 156 -13.85 -1.96 -19.03
CA LYS A 156 -13.69 -3.15 -19.88
C LYS A 156 -15.05 -3.66 -20.35
N GLU A 157 -15.11 -4.29 -21.51
CA GLU A 157 -16.28 -5.07 -21.91
C GLU A 157 -16.14 -6.50 -21.36
N ALA A 158 -17.22 -7.02 -20.76
CA ALA A 158 -17.29 -8.39 -20.27
C ALA A 158 -18.60 -9.03 -20.76
N ASP A 159 -18.50 -10.28 -21.22
CA ASP A 159 -19.67 -11.07 -21.66
C ASP A 159 -20.48 -11.56 -20.44
N VAL A 160 -19.78 -11.98 -19.38
CA VAL A 160 -20.38 -12.49 -18.15
C VAL A 160 -19.64 -11.96 -16.93
N LEU A 161 -20.39 -11.49 -15.94
CA LEU A 161 -19.89 -11.08 -14.63
C LEU A 161 -20.55 -11.93 -13.55
N PHE A 162 -19.74 -12.63 -12.77
CA PHE A 162 -20.18 -13.37 -11.59
C PHE A 162 -19.97 -12.52 -10.36
N ILE A 163 -20.97 -12.44 -9.49
CA ILE A 163 -20.94 -11.72 -8.22
C ILE A 163 -21.25 -12.73 -7.11
N GLU A 164 -20.30 -12.95 -6.21
CA GLU A 164 -20.46 -13.77 -5.02
C GLU A 164 -20.54 -12.85 -3.80
N ALA A 165 -21.71 -12.74 -3.16
CA ALA A 165 -21.94 -11.91 -1.99
C ALA A 165 -22.13 -12.74 -0.72
N ASP A 166 -21.40 -12.40 0.34
CA ASP A 166 -21.43 -13.10 1.62
C ASP A 166 -21.30 -12.11 2.80
N GLY A 167 -21.84 -12.48 3.96
CA GLY A 167 -21.76 -11.72 5.21
C GLY A 167 -20.74 -12.31 6.17
N LEU A 168 -19.60 -11.62 6.38
CA LEU A 168 -18.61 -12.05 7.35
C LEU A 168 -18.78 -11.32 8.68
N LYS A 169 -19.05 -12.06 9.75
CA LYS A 169 -19.15 -11.48 11.09
C LYS A 169 -17.76 -11.27 11.69
N ALA A 170 -17.34 -10.02 11.82
CA ALA A 170 -16.06 -9.63 12.41
C ALA A 170 -16.27 -9.07 13.84
N SER A 171 -15.53 -9.58 14.81
CA SER A 171 -15.50 -9.01 16.16
C SER A 171 -14.74 -7.68 16.15
N LEU A 172 -15.38 -6.60 16.58
CA LEU A 172 -14.75 -5.29 16.68
C LEU A 172 -14.08 -5.11 18.05
N GLN A 173 -12.92 -4.45 18.07
CA GLN A 173 -12.35 -3.96 19.32
C GLN A 173 -12.98 -2.61 19.68
N GLN A 174 -13.45 -2.48 20.94
CA GLN A 174 -13.95 -1.24 21.53
C GLN A 174 -15.23 -0.63 20.92
N SER A 175 -16.20 -1.46 20.51
CA SER A 175 -17.58 -1.01 20.28
C SER A 175 -18.55 -1.70 21.23
N ASP A 176 -19.58 -0.99 21.70
CA ASP A 176 -20.66 -1.56 22.53
C ASP A 176 -21.38 -2.72 21.83
N LYS A 177 -21.32 -2.75 20.50
CA LYS A 177 -21.70 -3.90 19.67
C LYS A 177 -20.45 -4.80 19.50
N GLY A 178 -20.39 -5.94 20.20
CA GLY A 178 -19.22 -6.83 20.22
C GLY A 178 -18.83 -7.50 18.88
N SER A 179 -19.61 -7.30 17.82
CA SER A 179 -19.33 -7.79 16.47
C SER A 179 -20.08 -6.96 15.44
N GLN A 180 -19.47 -6.71 14.29
CA GLN A 180 -20.11 -6.09 13.12
C GLN A 180 -20.07 -7.07 11.96
N GLU A 181 -21.19 -7.18 11.25
CA GLU A 181 -21.24 -7.91 9.98
C GLU A 181 -20.62 -7.03 8.90
N VAL A 182 -19.63 -7.58 8.21
CA VAL A 182 -19.00 -7.00 7.02
C VAL A 182 -19.65 -7.71 5.84
N LYS A 183 -20.41 -6.96 5.03
CA LYS A 183 -20.93 -7.49 3.76
C LYS A 183 -19.82 -7.41 2.73
N MET A 184 -19.48 -8.53 2.12
CA MET A 184 -18.40 -8.67 1.14
C MET A 184 -18.95 -9.22 -0.16
N GLY A 185 -18.44 -8.70 -1.28
CA GLY A 185 -18.73 -9.16 -2.63
C GLY A 185 -17.44 -9.45 -3.37
N VAL A 186 -17.41 -10.55 -4.11
CA VAL A 186 -16.36 -10.86 -5.08
C VAL A 186 -16.99 -10.80 -6.46
N VAL A 187 -16.41 -10.00 -7.36
CA VAL A 187 -16.80 -9.95 -8.77
C VAL A 187 -15.71 -10.62 -9.59
N HIS A 188 -16.06 -11.47 -10.56
CA HIS A 188 -15.09 -12.05 -11.49
C HIS A 188 -15.72 -12.40 -12.86
N GLU A 189 -14.89 -12.55 -13.89
CA GLU A 189 -15.32 -12.85 -15.28
C GLU A 189 -15.39 -14.37 -15.57
N GLY A 190 -15.24 -15.20 -14.54
CA GLY A 190 -15.20 -16.66 -14.65
C GLY A 190 -13.95 -17.26 -14.01
N TRP A 191 -13.54 -18.44 -14.47
CA TRP A 191 -12.40 -19.18 -13.92
C TRP A 191 -11.57 -19.85 -15.03
N GLU A 192 -10.25 -19.80 -14.90
CA GLU A 192 -9.31 -20.50 -15.78
C GLU A 192 -8.43 -21.47 -15.00
N LYS A 193 -7.84 -22.45 -15.69
CA LYS A 193 -6.88 -23.36 -15.04
C LYS A 193 -5.61 -22.59 -14.74
N ARG A 194 -5.11 -22.69 -13.50
CA ARG A 194 -3.86 -22.02 -13.07
C ARG A 194 -2.69 -22.32 -14.01
N HIS A 195 -2.59 -23.57 -14.46
CA HIS A 195 -1.70 -24.00 -15.54
C HIS A 195 -2.38 -25.12 -16.35
N PRO A 196 -1.97 -25.42 -17.60
CA PRO A 196 -2.67 -26.37 -18.48
C PRO A 196 -2.92 -27.77 -17.90
N LYS A 197 -2.09 -28.22 -16.95
CA LYS A 197 -2.18 -29.53 -16.29
C LYS A 197 -2.71 -29.47 -14.84
N SER A 198 -3.10 -28.29 -14.35
CA SER A 198 -3.61 -28.13 -12.99
C SER A 198 -5.03 -28.69 -12.86
N LYS A 199 -5.35 -29.22 -11.67
CA LYS A 199 -6.73 -29.48 -11.23
C LYS A 199 -7.37 -28.25 -10.58
N ASP A 200 -6.55 -27.26 -10.23
CA ASP A 200 -6.95 -26.04 -9.56
C ASP A 200 -7.23 -24.92 -10.58
N TYR A 201 -8.26 -24.13 -10.27
CA TYR A 201 -8.71 -22.99 -11.07
C TYR A 201 -8.42 -21.68 -10.34
N GLU A 202 -8.31 -20.60 -11.11
CA GLU A 202 -8.16 -19.23 -10.62
C GLU A 202 -9.21 -18.34 -11.28
N LEU A 203 -9.73 -17.39 -10.50
CA LEU A 203 -10.76 -16.45 -10.96
C LEU A 203 -10.14 -15.38 -11.87
N ILE A 204 -10.79 -15.13 -12.99
CA ILE A 204 -10.36 -14.14 -13.98
C ILE A 204 -10.84 -12.76 -13.55
N ASN A 205 -9.94 -11.76 -13.56
CA ASN A 205 -10.23 -10.35 -13.26
C ASN A 205 -11.05 -10.13 -11.98
N LYS A 206 -10.69 -10.86 -10.92
CA LYS A 206 -11.39 -10.76 -9.64
C LYS A 206 -11.25 -9.38 -9.00
N SER A 207 -12.36 -8.79 -8.57
CA SER A 207 -12.40 -7.58 -7.75
C SER A 207 -13.23 -7.81 -6.50
N TYR A 208 -12.97 -7.03 -5.46
CA TYR A 208 -13.62 -7.16 -4.16
C TYR A 208 -14.37 -5.87 -3.85
N ALA A 209 -15.55 -5.99 -3.27
CA ALA A 209 -16.28 -4.90 -2.64
C ALA A 209 -16.61 -5.30 -1.21
N TYR A 210 -16.57 -4.37 -0.27
CA TYR A 210 -17.01 -4.64 1.08
C TYR A 210 -17.58 -3.37 1.72
N THR A 211 -18.54 -3.54 2.62
CA THR A 211 -19.07 -2.45 3.42
C THR A 211 -19.33 -2.88 4.85
N LEU A 212 -19.27 -1.90 5.73
CA LEU A 212 -19.70 -1.99 7.13
C LEU A 212 -21.16 -1.51 7.31
N GLY A 213 -21.79 -1.01 6.24
CA GLY A 213 -23.17 -0.55 6.19
C GLY A 213 -24.19 -1.68 5.98
N ASP A 214 -25.43 -1.29 5.70
CA ASP A 214 -26.50 -2.22 5.38
C ASP A 214 -26.39 -2.78 3.96
N GLY A 215 -27.30 -3.69 3.60
CA GLY A 215 -27.30 -4.34 2.28
C GLY A 215 -27.47 -3.35 1.13
N ASN A 216 -28.24 -2.28 1.32
CA ASN A 216 -28.44 -1.26 0.28
C ASN A 216 -27.13 -0.49 0.02
N THR A 217 -26.46 -0.06 1.08
CA THR A 217 -25.15 0.61 0.98
C THR A 217 -24.12 -0.29 0.30
N PHE A 218 -24.17 -1.60 0.56
CA PHE A 218 -23.32 -2.57 -0.12
C PHE A 218 -23.57 -2.58 -1.63
N TRP A 219 -24.83 -2.75 -2.03
CA TRP A 219 -25.21 -2.84 -3.44
C TRP A 219 -24.93 -1.54 -4.21
N GLU A 220 -25.17 -0.37 -3.61
CA GLU A 220 -24.83 0.92 -4.22
C GLU A 220 -23.31 1.09 -4.40
N THR A 221 -22.53 0.66 -3.41
CA THR A 221 -21.06 0.72 -3.49
C THR A 221 -20.55 -0.22 -4.57
N LEU A 222 -21.08 -1.45 -4.61
CA LEU A 222 -20.71 -2.46 -5.59
C LEU A 222 -21.11 -2.04 -7.01
N SER A 223 -22.32 -1.50 -7.21
CA SER A 223 -22.78 -1.05 -8.53
C SER A 223 -21.92 0.08 -9.06
N ARG A 224 -21.58 1.06 -8.22
CA ARG A 224 -20.67 2.15 -8.60
C ARG A 224 -19.29 1.64 -8.99
N GLN A 225 -18.75 0.68 -8.23
CA GLN A 225 -17.46 0.05 -8.55
C GLN A 225 -17.52 -0.74 -9.87
N LEU A 226 -18.64 -1.39 -10.17
CA LEU A 226 -18.84 -2.09 -11.43
C LEU A 226 -18.90 -1.12 -12.62
N ASP A 227 -19.63 -0.01 -12.49
CA ASP A 227 -19.74 1.02 -13.53
C ASP A 227 -18.39 1.69 -13.81
N GLU A 228 -17.53 1.83 -12.80
CA GLU A 228 -16.16 2.33 -12.96
C GLU A 228 -15.26 1.30 -13.68
N GLN A 229 -15.48 0.00 -13.48
CA GLN A 229 -14.62 -1.07 -13.99
C GLN A 229 -15.06 -1.63 -15.35
N TYR A 230 -16.35 -1.63 -15.65
CA TYR A 230 -16.94 -2.34 -16.79
C TYR A 230 -17.97 -1.48 -17.54
N THR A 231 -17.99 -1.62 -18.86
CA THR A 231 -19.10 -1.13 -19.69
C THR A 231 -20.19 -2.19 -19.66
N ILE A 232 -21.15 -2.05 -18.75
CA ILE A 232 -22.29 -2.97 -18.65
C ILE A 232 -23.31 -2.61 -19.74
N THR A 233 -23.50 -3.53 -20.69
CA THR A 233 -24.47 -3.38 -21.78
C THR A 233 -25.60 -4.40 -21.65
N ASP A 234 -26.62 -4.30 -22.50
CA ASP A 234 -27.70 -5.30 -22.58
C ASP A 234 -27.20 -6.71 -22.96
N HIS A 235 -25.96 -6.83 -23.44
CA HIS A 235 -25.33 -8.10 -23.79
C HIS A 235 -24.48 -8.69 -22.65
N THR A 236 -24.27 -7.94 -21.56
CA THR A 236 -23.50 -8.41 -20.40
C THR A 236 -24.41 -9.21 -19.46
N HIS A 237 -24.10 -10.49 -19.26
CA HIS A 237 -24.83 -11.34 -18.33
C HIS A 237 -24.27 -11.21 -16.92
N VAL A 238 -25.06 -10.72 -15.97
CA VAL A 238 -24.66 -10.66 -14.55
C VAL A 238 -25.29 -11.82 -13.79
N VAL A 239 -24.46 -12.67 -13.19
CA VAL A 239 -24.86 -13.82 -12.37
C VAL A 239 -24.52 -13.53 -10.92
N ILE A 240 -25.53 -13.50 -10.05
CA ILE A 240 -25.35 -13.19 -8.63
C ILE A 240 -25.61 -14.45 -7.81
N ASN A 241 -24.69 -14.75 -6.90
CA ASN A 241 -24.79 -15.82 -5.92
C ASN A 241 -24.58 -15.22 -4.52
N GLY A 242 -25.44 -15.57 -3.57
CA GLY A 242 -25.27 -15.15 -2.19
C GLY A 242 -26.07 -16.01 -1.24
N ASP A 243 -25.66 -16.02 0.03
CA ASP A 243 -26.49 -16.58 1.07
C ASP A 243 -27.72 -15.67 1.26
N GLY A 244 -28.90 -16.24 1.42
CA GLY A 244 -30.16 -15.48 1.53
C GLY A 244 -30.28 -14.68 2.83
N ALA A 245 -29.19 -14.15 3.39
CA ALA A 245 -29.21 -13.39 4.62
C ALA A 245 -29.94 -12.04 4.43
N LEU A 246 -30.62 -11.60 5.50
CA LEU A 246 -31.34 -10.32 5.54
C LEU A 246 -30.45 -9.16 5.06
N GLY A 247 -30.86 -8.55 3.94
CA GLY A 247 -30.09 -7.52 3.23
C GLY A 247 -29.53 -7.95 1.87
N PHE A 248 -29.62 -9.24 1.50
CA PHE A 248 -29.39 -9.75 0.14
C PHE A 248 -30.69 -10.21 -0.54
N GLU A 249 -31.81 -10.22 0.19
CA GLU A 249 -33.08 -10.82 -0.25
C GLU A 249 -33.92 -9.97 -1.24
N GLN A 250 -33.54 -8.73 -1.56
CA GLN A 250 -34.27 -7.95 -2.57
C GLN A 250 -33.38 -6.95 -3.30
N VAL A 251 -32.57 -7.42 -4.26
CA VAL A 251 -32.27 -6.55 -5.41
C VAL A 251 -32.13 -7.44 -6.66
N TRP A 252 -33.01 -7.19 -7.64
CA TRP A 252 -33.02 -7.67 -9.02
C TRP A 252 -33.80 -8.95 -9.35
N THR A 253 -35.11 -8.78 -9.57
CA THR A 253 -35.81 -9.51 -10.64
C THR A 253 -35.26 -9.06 -11.99
N THR A 254 -34.88 -10.04 -12.81
CA THR A 254 -34.47 -9.90 -14.22
C THR A 254 -35.35 -8.90 -14.97
N SER A 255 -34.92 -7.64 -15.07
CA SER A 255 -35.61 -6.65 -15.87
C SER A 255 -34.59 -5.93 -16.76
N ARG A 256 -34.78 -6.16 -18.05
CA ARG A 256 -34.09 -5.49 -19.16
C ARG A 256 -34.49 -4.01 -19.13
N THR A 257 -33.77 -3.16 -18.39
CA THR A 257 -33.63 -1.70 -18.59
C THR A 257 -32.81 -1.06 -17.46
N PRO A 258 -32.02 0.01 -17.72
CA PRO A 258 -31.15 0.65 -16.74
C PRO A 258 -31.94 1.39 -15.65
N PHE A 259 -31.47 1.31 -14.40
CA PHE A 259 -32.09 1.93 -13.23
C PHE A 259 -31.88 3.45 -13.21
N ILE A 260 -32.97 4.20 -13.03
CA ILE A 260 -32.94 5.60 -12.56
C ILE A 260 -33.56 5.57 -11.16
N PRO A 261 -32.86 6.02 -10.10
CA PRO A 261 -33.41 6.04 -8.76
C PRO A 261 -34.45 7.16 -8.68
N THR A 262 -35.70 6.83 -8.36
CA THR A 262 -36.71 7.84 -8.04
C THR A 262 -36.98 7.83 -6.54
N THR A 263 -36.52 8.88 -5.88
CA THR A 263 -36.80 9.26 -4.49
C THR A 263 -38.28 9.60 -4.31
N ALA A 264 -38.86 9.12 -3.20
CA ALA A 264 -40.02 9.62 -2.44
C ALA A 264 -41.32 10.05 -3.19
N ILE A 265 -42.48 9.60 -2.70
CA ILE A 265 -43.63 10.45 -2.31
C ILE A 265 -44.70 9.55 -1.61
N THR A 266 -45.04 9.99 -0.39
CA THR A 266 -46.12 9.61 0.54
C THR A 266 -46.18 8.20 1.12
#